data_AF-A0A833DBC8-F1
#
_entry.id   AF-A0A833DBC8-F1
#
_cell.length_a   1.000
_cell.length_b   1.000
_cell.length_c   1.000
_cell.angle_alpha   90.00
_cell.angle_beta   90.00
_cell.angle_gamma   90.00
#
_symmetry.space_group_name_H-M   'P 1'
#
loop_
_entity.id
_entity.type
_entity.pdbx_description
1 polymer ?
#
loop_
_entity_poly.entity_id
_entity_poly.type
_entity_poly.pdbx_seq_one_letter_code
_entity_poly.pdbx_strand_id
1 'polypeptide(L)'
;MDLTDANDEKTSNSLNKEPGIGYAAFLKVGEKIALNKELWAQSTHLLSGPNSITVVKSDASEPEDYIKYGINKTSDAIELRFNSFSARGTEFIDGILFMIGDKTEDGKSYFAYSENNEYIRPVLAIDAKWVDAIIELYDNPPIKK
;
A
#
# COMPACT_ATOMS: atom_id res chain seq x y z
N MET A 1 21.30 -33.00 -17.46
CA MET A 1 21.40 -33.08 -16.00
C MET A 1 20.06 -32.58 -15.50
N ASP A 2 19.24 -33.51 -15.04
CA ASP A 2 17.88 -33.24 -14.58
C ASP A 2 17.95 -32.61 -13.18
N LEU A 3 17.31 -31.47 -12.98
CA LEU A 3 17.41 -30.63 -11.78
C LEU A 3 16.08 -30.56 -11.02
N THR A 4 15.26 -31.60 -11.09
CA THR A 4 14.07 -31.67 -10.24
C THR A 4 14.42 -32.38 -8.94
N ASP A 5 14.57 -31.58 -7.87
CA ASP A 5 14.69 -32.09 -6.51
C ASP A 5 13.31 -32.61 -6.06
N ALA A 6 13.27 -33.86 -5.61
CA ALA A 6 12.03 -34.59 -5.31
C ALA A 6 11.35 -34.12 -4.00
N ASN A 7 11.85 -33.04 -3.40
CA ASN A 7 11.34 -32.42 -2.17
C ASN A 7 10.54 -31.13 -2.40
N ASP A 8 10.09 -30.85 -3.64
CA ASP A 8 9.11 -29.79 -3.94
C ASP A 8 7.68 -30.17 -3.43
N GLU A 9 7.60 -30.64 -2.18
CA GLU A 9 6.34 -30.84 -1.49
C GLU A 9 5.68 -29.48 -1.24
N LYS A 10 4.62 -29.21 -2.02
CA LYS A 10 3.41 -28.47 -1.65
C LYS A 10 3.62 -27.39 -0.58
N THR A 11 4.38 -26.35 -0.88
CA THR A 11 4.28 -25.10 -0.14
C THR A 11 2.99 -24.42 -0.59
N SER A 12 1.91 -24.65 0.16
CA SER A 12 0.69 -23.86 0.03
C SER A 12 1.05 -22.40 0.24
N ASN A 13 0.66 -21.53 -0.70
CA ASN A 13 0.73 -20.08 -0.55
C ASN A 13 -0.10 -19.66 0.67
N SER A 14 0.50 -19.74 1.84
CA SER A 14 -0.03 -19.18 3.08
C SER A 14 0.77 -17.91 3.33
N LEU A 15 0.10 -16.77 3.15
CA LEU A 15 0.59 -15.49 3.65
C LEU A 15 0.55 -15.57 5.18
N ASN A 16 1.59 -16.13 5.78
CA ASN A 16 1.77 -16.08 7.22
C ASN A 16 2.05 -14.64 7.59
N LYS A 17 1.02 -13.91 8.01
CA LYS A 17 1.10 -12.52 8.49
C LYS A 17 1.65 -12.51 9.91
N GLU A 18 2.91 -12.16 10.07
CA GLU A 18 3.49 -11.77 11.36
C GLU A 18 3.68 -10.24 11.37
N PRO A 19 3.34 -9.55 12.48
CA PRO A 19 3.54 -8.12 12.60
C PRO A 19 5.02 -7.72 12.44
N GLY A 20 5.31 -6.76 11.56
CA GLY A 20 6.65 -6.16 11.42
C GLY A 20 7.55 -6.77 10.34
N ILE A 21 7.06 -7.71 9.53
CA ILE A 21 7.76 -8.23 8.36
C ILE A 21 7.14 -7.63 7.10
N GLY A 22 7.95 -6.96 6.28
CA GLY A 22 7.53 -6.49 4.96
C GLY A 22 7.41 -7.67 3.99
N TYR A 23 6.22 -7.90 3.45
CA TYR A 23 5.96 -8.97 2.49
C TYR A 23 6.07 -8.43 1.07
N ALA A 24 7.21 -8.67 0.41
CA ALA A 24 7.31 -8.55 -1.03
C ALA A 24 6.72 -9.81 -1.68
N ALA A 25 5.55 -9.69 -2.31
CA ALA A 25 5.01 -10.77 -3.14
C ALA A 25 5.85 -10.87 -4.43
N PHE A 26 6.91 -11.68 -4.38
CA PHE A 26 7.55 -12.14 -5.61
C PHE A 26 6.66 -13.22 -6.22
N LEU A 27 5.83 -12.84 -7.20
CA LEU A 27 5.22 -13.81 -8.08
C LEU A 27 6.36 -14.58 -8.74
N LYS A 28 6.62 -15.81 -8.30
CA LYS A 28 7.50 -16.74 -9.02
C LYS A 28 6.75 -17.08 -10.31
N VAL A 29 6.99 -16.31 -11.37
CA VAL A 29 6.26 -16.37 -12.64
C VAL A 29 6.63 -17.67 -13.38
N GLY A 30 6.08 -18.79 -12.91
CA GLY A 30 6.00 -20.06 -13.65
C GLY A 30 4.59 -20.28 -14.19
N GLU A 31 3.57 -19.84 -13.46
CA GLU A 31 2.16 -19.93 -13.86
C GLU A 31 1.57 -18.54 -14.12
N LYS A 32 0.92 -18.39 -15.28
CA LYS A 32 0.11 -17.20 -15.57
C LYS A 32 -1.12 -17.22 -14.67
N ILE A 33 -1.06 -16.47 -13.57
CA ILE A 33 -2.24 -16.24 -12.73
C ILE A 33 -3.25 -15.44 -13.55
N ALA A 34 -4.43 -16.00 -13.77
CA ALA A 34 -5.48 -15.35 -14.53
C ALA A 34 -6.21 -14.33 -13.65
N LEU A 35 -6.35 -13.10 -14.16
CA LEU A 35 -7.19 -12.07 -13.52
C LEU A 35 -8.66 -12.51 -13.51
N ASN A 36 -9.32 -12.34 -12.36
CA ASN A 36 -10.78 -12.34 -12.29
C ASN A 36 -11.28 -10.96 -12.72
N LYS A 37 -11.82 -10.88 -13.94
CA LYS A 37 -12.27 -9.60 -14.54
C LYS A 37 -13.47 -9.00 -13.82
N GLU A 38 -14.39 -9.82 -13.28
CA GLU A 38 -15.56 -9.32 -12.57
C GLU A 38 -15.16 -8.67 -11.24
N LEU A 39 -14.24 -9.30 -10.49
CA LEU A 39 -13.69 -8.73 -9.26
C LEU A 39 -12.85 -7.48 -9.55
N TRP A 40 -12.02 -7.52 -10.59
CA TRP A 40 -11.21 -6.37 -10.98
C TRP A 40 -12.06 -5.15 -11.36
N ALA A 41 -13.12 -5.34 -12.15
CA ALA A 41 -14.00 -4.26 -12.58
C ALA A 41 -14.59 -3.49 -11.39
N GLN A 42 -14.91 -4.18 -10.30
CA GLN A 42 -15.45 -3.59 -9.08
C GLN A 42 -14.43 -2.68 -8.38
N SER A 43 -13.13 -2.95 -8.49
CA SER A 43 -12.07 -2.20 -7.83
C SER A 43 -11.51 -1.03 -8.65
N THR A 44 -11.82 -0.94 -9.94
CA THR A 44 -11.23 0.08 -10.85
C THR A 44 -11.43 1.53 -10.40
N HIS A 45 -12.58 1.84 -9.79
CA HIS A 45 -12.89 3.18 -9.29
C HIS A 45 -11.96 3.63 -8.15
N LEU A 46 -11.27 2.72 -7.48
CA LEU A 46 -10.35 3.03 -6.39
C LEU A 46 -8.98 3.52 -6.91
N LEU A 47 -8.68 3.25 -8.18
CA LEU A 47 -7.42 3.67 -8.80
C LEU A 47 -7.38 5.16 -9.12
N SER A 48 -8.50 5.89 -9.01
CA SER A 48 -8.50 7.35 -9.10
C SER A 48 -7.91 8.04 -7.87
N GLY A 49 -7.56 7.27 -6.83
CA GLY A 49 -7.11 7.80 -5.55
C GLY A 49 -8.25 8.01 -4.56
N PRO A 50 -7.92 8.49 -3.34
CA PRO A 50 -8.91 8.73 -2.30
C PRO A 50 -9.87 9.87 -2.68
N ASN A 51 -11.14 9.73 -2.32
CA ASN A 51 -12.16 10.76 -2.61
C ASN A 51 -11.89 12.08 -1.88
N SER A 52 -11.21 12.01 -0.74
CA SER A 52 -10.83 13.18 0.06
C SER A 52 -9.51 12.95 0.77
N ILE A 53 -8.69 14.00 0.77
CA ILE A 53 -7.51 14.15 1.62
C ILE A 53 -7.61 15.53 2.28
N THR A 54 -7.55 15.59 3.60
CA THR A 54 -7.62 16.85 4.35
C THR A 54 -6.47 16.96 5.34
N VAL A 55 -5.97 18.18 5.58
CA VAL A 55 -4.93 18.42 6.59
C VAL A 55 -5.58 18.50 7.98
N VAL A 56 -5.14 17.64 8.89
CA VAL A 56 -5.53 17.60 10.31
C VAL A 56 -4.57 18.44 11.15
N LYS A 57 -3.27 18.36 10.86
CA LYS A 57 -2.23 19.18 11.50
C LYS A 57 -1.19 19.56 10.46
N SER A 58 -0.97 20.86 10.25
CA SER A 58 -0.12 21.38 9.17
C SER A 58 1.37 21.47 9.52
N ASP A 59 1.70 21.45 10.80
CA ASP A 59 3.01 21.77 11.37
C ASP A 59 3.64 20.58 12.11
N ALA A 60 3.26 19.35 11.77
CA ALA A 60 3.88 18.15 12.34
C ALA A 60 5.28 17.95 11.76
N SER A 61 6.26 17.71 12.64
CA SER A 61 7.65 17.44 12.24
C SER A 61 8.32 16.37 13.08
N GLU A 62 7.93 16.21 14.34
CA GLU A 62 8.58 15.29 15.28
C GLU A 62 7.80 13.96 15.42
N PRO A 63 8.46 12.83 15.75
CA PRO A 63 7.82 11.52 15.91
C PRO A 63 6.54 11.53 16.78
N GLU A 64 6.55 12.30 17.87
CA GLU A 64 5.46 12.41 18.83
C GLU A 64 4.19 13.05 18.23
N ASP A 65 4.35 13.90 17.21
CA ASP A 65 3.22 14.50 16.49
C ASP A 65 2.42 13.47 15.70
N TYR A 66 3.05 12.36 15.32
CA TYR A 66 2.46 11.29 14.51
C TYR A 66 1.94 10.13 15.37
N ILE A 67 2.65 9.79 16.46
CA ILE A 67 2.31 8.67 17.36
C ILE A 67 0.89 8.79 17.91
N LYS A 68 0.43 10.01 18.23
CA LYS A 68 -0.93 10.26 18.74
C LYS A 68 -2.05 9.94 17.73
N TYR A 69 -1.70 9.79 16.46
CA TYR A 69 -2.61 9.39 15.39
C TYR A 69 -2.38 7.94 14.94
N GLY A 70 -1.66 7.14 15.75
CA GLY A 70 -1.33 5.75 15.45
C GLY A 70 -0.23 5.57 14.40
N ILE A 71 0.31 6.66 13.83
CA ILE A 71 1.32 6.56 12.78
C ILE A 71 2.69 6.32 13.41
N ASN A 72 3.28 5.16 13.15
CA ASN A 72 4.55 4.75 13.72
C ASN A 72 5.31 3.76 12.80
N LYS A 73 6.45 3.24 13.26
CA LYS A 73 7.32 2.37 12.44
C LYS A 73 6.70 1.01 12.04
N THR A 74 5.61 0.59 12.66
CA THR A 74 4.89 -0.64 12.32
C THR A 74 3.57 -0.36 11.59
N SER A 75 3.32 0.89 11.22
CA SER A 75 2.18 1.28 10.41
C SER A 75 2.20 0.61 9.06
N ASP A 76 1.01 0.28 8.54
CA ASP A 76 0.84 -0.06 7.14
C ASP A 76 1.28 1.12 6.27
N ALA A 77 1.75 0.80 5.06
CA ALA A 77 2.19 1.80 4.11
C ALA A 77 1.59 1.54 2.74
N ILE A 78 1.10 2.60 2.09
CA ILE A 78 0.60 2.54 0.72
C ILE A 78 1.58 3.31 -0.16
N GLU A 79 2.25 2.60 -1.07
CA GLU A 79 3.14 3.19 -2.06
C GLU A 79 2.53 3.13 -3.46
N LEU A 80 2.41 4.29 -4.10
CA LEU A 80 2.00 4.42 -5.49
C LEU A 80 3.24 4.75 -6.32
N ARG A 81 3.60 3.86 -7.25
CA ARG A 81 4.73 4.05 -8.17
C ARG A 81 4.23 4.37 -9.58
N PHE A 82 4.82 5.36 -10.24
CA PHE A 82 4.44 5.76 -11.59
C PHE A 82 5.65 6.27 -12.37
N ASN A 83 5.59 6.14 -13.70
CA ASN A 83 6.61 6.71 -14.58
C ASN A 83 6.52 8.23 -14.55
N SER A 84 7.66 8.88 -14.43
CA SER A 84 7.81 10.33 -14.43
C SER A 84 9.01 10.71 -15.30
N PHE A 85 9.17 12.00 -15.56
CA PHE A 85 10.22 12.52 -16.42
C PHE A 85 10.94 13.68 -15.73
N SER A 86 12.27 13.66 -15.80
CA SER A 86 13.06 14.79 -15.31
C SER A 86 12.83 16.02 -16.19
N ALA A 87 13.25 17.20 -15.74
CA ALA A 87 13.20 18.42 -16.55
C ALA A 87 13.96 18.29 -17.91
N ARG A 88 14.85 17.30 -18.03
CA ARG A 88 15.61 17.00 -19.26
C ARG A 88 15.00 15.87 -20.11
N GLY A 89 13.83 15.35 -19.73
CA GLY A 89 13.12 14.29 -20.45
C GLY A 89 13.62 12.87 -20.17
N THR A 90 14.44 12.65 -19.15
CA THR A 90 14.84 11.30 -18.73
C THR A 90 13.71 10.63 -17.97
N GLU A 91 13.26 9.47 -18.43
CA GLU A 91 12.26 8.66 -17.73
C GLU A 91 12.84 8.06 -16.44
N PHE A 92 12.06 8.10 -15.36
CA PHE A 92 12.37 7.44 -14.09
C PHE A 92 11.08 6.98 -13.39
N ILE A 93 11.21 6.10 -12.40
CA ILE A 93 10.07 5.68 -11.56
C ILE A 93 10.00 6.60 -10.34
N ASP A 94 8.91 7.33 -10.25
CA ASP A 94 8.58 8.19 -9.12
C ASP A 94 7.58 7.48 -8.19
N GLY A 95 7.26 8.09 -7.06
CA GLY A 95 6.20 7.57 -6.22
C GLY A 95 5.76 8.47 -5.08
N ILE A 96 4.60 8.10 -4.53
CA ILE A 96 4.01 8.69 -3.34
C ILE A 96 3.88 7.57 -2.32
N LEU A 97 4.44 7.76 -1.13
CA LEU A 97 4.36 6.82 -0.03
C LEU A 97 3.56 7.45 1.11
N PHE A 98 2.47 6.81 1.51
CA PHE A 98 1.70 7.17 2.69
C PHE A 98 1.98 6.20 3.83
N MET A 99 2.34 6.73 4.99
CA MET A 99 2.36 5.99 6.24
C MET A 99 0.98 6.08 6.88
N ILE A 100 0.30 4.95 7.08
CA ILE A 100 -1.10 4.87 7.51
C ILE A 100 -1.18 4.63 9.02
N GLY A 101 -1.87 5.52 9.73
CA GLY A 101 -2.12 5.45 11.16
C GLY A 101 -3.48 4.86 11.49
N ASP A 102 -4.03 5.31 12.61
CA ASP A 102 -5.33 4.84 13.09
C ASP A 102 -6.47 5.37 12.22
N LYS A 103 -7.56 4.61 12.21
CA LYS A 103 -8.85 5.07 11.67
C LYS A 103 -9.43 6.12 12.62
N THR A 104 -10.03 7.17 12.07
CA THR A 104 -10.74 8.19 12.85
C THR A 104 -11.87 7.55 13.65
N GLU A 105 -12.24 8.14 14.78
CA GLU A 105 -13.31 7.61 15.66
C GLU A 105 -14.66 7.43 14.92
N ASP A 106 -14.93 8.29 13.94
CA ASP A 106 -16.14 8.22 13.11
C ASP A 106 -16.03 7.21 11.95
N GLY A 107 -14.88 6.55 11.79
CA GLY A 107 -14.59 5.52 10.80
C GLY A 107 -14.47 6.02 9.35
N LYS A 108 -14.52 7.34 9.11
CA LYS A 108 -14.57 7.89 7.74
C LYS A 108 -13.21 8.09 7.11
N SER A 109 -12.14 8.13 7.90
CA SER A 109 -10.80 8.37 7.39
C SER A 109 -9.75 7.58 8.16
N TYR A 110 -8.58 7.42 7.57
CA TYR A 110 -7.36 7.06 8.28
C TYR A 110 -6.48 8.28 8.42
N PHE A 111 -5.80 8.41 9.55
CA PHE A 111 -4.70 9.36 9.67
C PHE A 111 -3.52 8.88 8.83
N ALA A 112 -2.78 9.79 8.23
CA ALA A 112 -1.57 9.46 7.49
C ALA A 112 -0.61 10.64 7.42
N TYR A 113 0.62 10.41 6.99
CA TYR A 113 1.45 11.45 6.38
C TYR A 113 2.10 10.91 5.11
N SER A 114 2.47 11.81 4.19
CA SER A 114 3.24 11.43 3.02
C SER A 114 4.73 11.42 3.37
N GLU A 115 5.39 10.29 3.21
CA GLU A 115 6.85 10.21 3.33
C GLU A 115 7.47 10.98 2.16
N ASN A 116 8.20 12.05 2.48
CA ASN A 116 8.89 12.89 1.52
C ASN A 116 10.14 13.51 2.20
N ASN A 117 10.99 14.18 1.42
CA ASN A 117 12.21 14.79 1.93
C ASN A 117 11.96 16.13 2.67
N GLU A 118 10.72 16.46 3.01
CA GLU A 118 10.38 17.69 3.72
C GLU A 118 10.49 17.48 5.24
N TYR A 119 10.95 18.53 5.93
CA TYR A 119 11.06 18.51 7.39
C TYR A 119 9.68 18.55 8.07
N ILE A 120 8.76 19.34 7.52
CA ILE A 120 7.37 19.41 7.98
C ILE A 120 6.55 18.47 7.10
N ARG A 121 5.92 17.47 7.72
CA ARG A 121 5.02 16.54 7.03
C ARG A 121 3.67 16.63 7.69
N PRO A 122 2.68 17.29 7.06
CA PRO A 122 1.35 17.42 7.64
C PRO A 122 0.72 16.07 7.96
N VAL A 123 0.00 16.00 9.08
CA VAL A 123 -0.91 14.89 9.33
C VAL A 123 -2.15 15.10 8.48
N LEU A 124 -2.49 14.09 7.71
CA LEU A 124 -3.60 14.02 6.79
C LEU A 124 -4.69 13.11 7.37
N ALA A 125 -5.93 13.34 6.95
CA ALA A 125 -7.01 12.37 7.02
C ALA A 125 -7.37 11.98 5.59
N ILE A 126 -7.27 10.68 5.28
CA ILE A 126 -7.49 10.10 3.95
C ILE A 126 -8.75 9.25 3.99
N ASP A 127 -9.62 9.36 2.98
CA ASP A 127 -10.86 8.59 2.84
C ASP A 127 -10.68 7.10 3.16
N ALA A 128 -11.41 6.60 4.16
CA ALA A 128 -11.24 5.25 4.66
C ALA A 128 -11.60 4.19 3.61
N LYS A 129 -12.62 4.46 2.79
CA LYS A 129 -13.04 3.52 1.74
C LYS A 129 -11.92 3.24 0.75
N TRP A 130 -11.10 4.24 0.45
CA TRP A 130 -9.96 4.05 -0.44
C TRP A 130 -8.86 3.24 0.23
N VAL A 131 -8.44 3.62 1.45
CA VAL A 131 -7.40 2.91 2.21
C VAL A 131 -7.77 1.43 2.40
N ASP A 132 -8.98 1.17 2.91
CA ASP A 132 -9.50 -0.18 3.14
C ASP A 132 -9.45 -1.03 1.88
N ALA A 133 -9.85 -0.45 0.74
CA ALA A 133 -9.95 -1.20 -0.49
C ALA A 133 -8.60 -1.46 -1.17
N ILE A 134 -7.60 -0.58 -0.97
CA ILE A 134 -6.22 -0.86 -1.39
C ILE A 134 -5.62 -1.99 -0.54
N ILE A 135 -5.84 -1.98 0.77
CA ILE A 135 -5.39 -3.07 1.67
C ILE A 135 -6.10 -4.39 1.29
N GLU A 136 -7.40 -4.35 1.02
CA GLU A 136 -8.15 -5.54 0.57
C GLU A 136 -7.64 -6.08 -0.78
N LEU A 137 -7.23 -5.21 -1.72
CA LEU A 137 -6.62 -5.66 -2.98
C LEU A 137 -5.30 -6.40 -2.75
N TYR A 138 -4.55 -6.05 -1.71
CA TYR A 138 -3.34 -6.77 -1.32
C TYR A 138 -3.68 -8.11 -0.68
N ASP A 139 -4.64 -8.13 0.25
CA ASP A 139 -5.02 -9.31 1.01
C ASP A 139 -5.79 -10.36 0.19
N ASN A 140 -6.62 -9.89 -0.73
CA ASN A 140 -7.49 -10.71 -1.57
C ASN A 140 -7.41 -10.20 -3.03
N PRO A 141 -6.27 -10.42 -3.71
CA PRO A 141 -6.08 -9.94 -5.06
C PRO A 141 -7.15 -10.53 -6.00
N PRO A 142 -7.61 -9.78 -7.01
CA PRO A 142 -8.70 -10.20 -7.91
C PRO A 142 -8.20 -11.19 -8.97
N ILE A 143 -7.68 -12.32 -8.50
CA ILE A 143 -7.15 -13.42 -9.31
C ILE A 143 -8.12 -14.60 -9.25
N LYS A 144 -8.10 -15.44 -10.28
CA LYS A 144 -8.83 -16.71 -10.27
C LYS A 144 -8.11 -17.66 -9.30
N LYS A 145 -8.87 -18.19 -8.34
CA LYS A 145 -8.41 -19.23 -7.41
C LYS A 145 -8.45 -20.59 -8.09
#